data_AF-A0A7J9EDD3-F1
#
_entry.id   AF-A0A7J9EDD3-F1
#
_cell.length_a   1.000
_cell.length_b   1.000
_cell.length_c   1.000
_cell.angle_alpha   90.00
_cell.angle_beta   90.00
_cell.angle_gamma   90.00
#
_symmetry.space_group_name_H-M   'P 1'
#
loop_
_entity.id
_entity.type
_entity.pdbx_description
1 polymer ?
#
loop_
_entity_poly.entity_id
_entity_poly.type
_entity_poly.pdbx_seq_one_letter_code
_entity_poly.pdbx_strand_id
1 'polypeptide(L)'
;MSLTSDVKGLLELYEASYLRVHGEDILEEALGFTTTHLGLAKAAETIEYPLSALVSHALYQPIRKGLSRLEARRFISFYQDDPSHNKTLLKFAELDFNLWNNGLDLATKLPFARDRLVEGYLWVLGVYFEPQYSFAREILVKTIVMISIMDDTYDSYGTLEELQLLNNAIQRWDVDCIDQLPEYMKSFYKPLLDFYGEEEEAMIKQEKLYRVKYAKDTVRSYFILFFK
;
A
#
# COMPACT_ATOMS: atom_id res chain seq x y z
N MET A 1 42.19 6.25 5.42
CA MET A 1 40.92 6.93 5.09
C MET A 1 39.96 6.65 6.23
N SER A 2 39.34 7.68 6.83
CA SER A 2 38.38 7.48 7.93
C SER A 2 37.02 7.10 7.36
N LEU A 3 36.26 6.22 8.03
CA LEU A 3 34.88 5.90 7.64
C LEU A 3 34.00 7.16 7.59
N THR A 4 34.31 8.15 8.43
CA THR A 4 33.55 9.41 8.54
C THR A 4 33.70 10.33 7.32
N SER A 5 34.71 10.12 6.47
CA SER A 5 34.89 10.90 5.24
C SER A 5 34.17 10.30 4.03
N ASP A 6 33.76 9.03 4.10
CA ASP A 6 33.05 8.36 3.01
C ASP A 6 31.52 8.47 3.22
N VAL A 7 30.97 9.63 2.85
CA VAL A 7 29.53 9.93 3.00
C VAL A 7 28.66 8.92 2.24
N LYS A 8 29.10 8.47 1.06
CA LYS A 8 28.35 7.49 0.26
C LYS A 8 28.33 6.13 0.96
N GLY A 9 29.48 5.65 1.44
CA GLY A 9 29.55 4.41 2.22
C GLY A 9 28.73 4.47 3.52
N LEU A 10 28.73 5.62 4.20
CA LEU A 10 27.87 5.83 5.38
C LEU A 10 26.38 5.77 5.04
N LEU A 11 25.95 6.35 3.92
CA LEU A 11 24.57 6.29 3.46
C LEU A 11 24.14 4.85 3.12
N GLU A 12 24.99 4.11 2.42
CA GLU A 12 24.72 2.71 2.09
C GLU A 12 24.62 1.84 3.35
N LEU A 13 25.51 2.02 4.33
CA LEU A 13 25.46 1.33 5.61
C LEU A 13 24.24 1.73 6.44
N TYR A 14 23.85 3.00 6.42
CA TYR A 14 22.64 3.50 7.08
C TYR A 14 21.39 2.78 6.56
N GLU A 15 21.22 2.74 5.24
CA GLU A 15 20.09 2.06 4.60
C GLU A 15 20.10 0.55 4.86
N ALA A 16 21.27 -0.09 4.81
CA ALA A 16 21.42 -1.50 5.15
C ALA A 16 21.08 -1.80 6.61
N SER A 17 21.37 -0.90 7.54
CA SER A 17 21.09 -1.09 8.98
C SER A 17 19.60 -1.10 9.32
N TYR A 18 18.72 -0.66 8.40
CA TYR A 18 17.26 -0.84 8.53
C TYR A 18 16.76 -2.24 8.18
N LEU A 19 17.63 -3.14 7.72
CA LEU A 19 17.31 -4.58 7.57
C LEU A 19 17.45 -5.39 8.85
N ARG A 20 17.95 -4.77 9.93
CA ARG A 20 18.27 -5.47 11.17
C ARG A 20 17.08 -6.22 11.75
N VAL A 21 17.37 -7.33 12.41
CA VAL A 21 16.43 -8.10 13.22
C VAL A 21 16.79 -8.04 14.71
N HIS A 22 15.89 -8.53 15.56
CA HIS A 22 16.13 -8.55 17.01
C HIS A 22 17.38 -9.37 17.36
N GLY A 23 18.28 -8.77 18.14
CA GLY A 23 19.55 -9.39 18.56
C GLY A 23 20.75 -9.06 17.67
N GLU A 24 20.60 -8.26 16.61
CA GLU A 24 21.71 -7.79 15.77
C GLU A 24 22.31 -6.47 16.29
N ASP A 25 22.99 -6.53 17.44
CA ASP A 25 23.57 -5.36 18.12
C ASP A 25 24.50 -4.55 17.19
N ILE A 26 25.26 -5.24 16.32
CA ILE A 26 26.17 -4.60 15.37
C ILE A 26 25.45 -3.66 14.38
N LEU A 27 24.23 -4.00 13.95
CA LEU A 27 23.45 -3.15 13.04
C LEU A 27 22.73 -2.03 13.78
N GLU A 28 22.41 -2.21 15.07
CA GLU A 28 21.93 -1.11 15.91
C GLU A 28 23.04 -0.07 16.14
N GLU A 29 24.26 -0.52 16.45
CA GLU A 29 25.44 0.34 16.56
C GLU A 29 25.76 1.04 15.23
N ALA A 30 25.72 0.31 14.12
CA ALA A 30 25.93 0.87 12.78
C ALA A 30 24.88 1.93 12.42
N LEU A 31 23.60 1.70 12.76
CA LEU A 31 22.56 2.70 12.56
C LEU A 31 22.85 3.96 13.38
N GLY A 32 23.19 3.81 14.66
CA GLY A 32 23.52 4.96 15.53
C GLY A 32 24.71 5.75 14.98
N PHE A 33 25.80 5.07 14.65
CA PHE A 33 27.02 5.65 14.08
C PHE A 33 26.74 6.40 12.77
N THR A 34 26.11 5.74 11.80
CA THR A 34 25.83 6.35 10.50
C THR A 34 24.85 7.51 10.60
N THR A 35 23.82 7.43 11.44
CA THR A 35 22.87 8.52 11.68
C THR A 35 23.58 9.77 12.18
N THR A 36 24.47 9.62 13.17
CA THR A 36 25.24 10.75 13.71
C THR A 36 26.16 11.37 12.65
N HIS A 37 26.94 10.56 11.94
CA HIS A 37 27.91 11.09 10.98
C HIS A 37 27.26 11.67 9.72
N LEU A 38 26.18 11.10 9.22
CA LEU A 38 25.40 11.68 8.11
C LEU A 38 24.75 13.00 8.53
N GLY A 39 24.23 13.09 9.76
CA GLY A 39 23.67 14.32 10.31
C GLY A 39 24.71 15.44 10.42
N LEU A 40 25.92 15.11 10.89
CA LEU A 40 27.05 16.06 10.95
C LEU A 40 27.50 16.50 9.55
N ALA A 41 27.64 15.57 8.60
CA ALA A 41 28.05 15.89 7.23
C ALA A 41 27.02 16.79 6.52
N LYS A 42 25.72 16.54 6.76
CA LYS A 42 24.62 17.40 6.30
C LYS A 42 24.68 18.79 6.93
N ALA A 43 24.88 18.90 8.24
CA ALA A 43 24.94 20.19 8.95
C ALA A 43 26.16 21.03 8.55
N ALA A 44 27.27 20.39 8.17
CA ALA A 44 28.47 21.06 7.71
C ALA A 44 28.38 21.54 6.24
N GLU A 45 27.29 21.22 5.53
CA GLU A 45 27.08 21.55 4.10
C GLU A 45 28.23 21.08 3.19
N THR A 46 28.90 20.00 3.59
CA THR A 46 30.08 19.46 2.88
C THR A 46 29.73 18.51 1.74
N ILE A 47 28.46 18.19 1.57
CA ILE A 47 27.98 17.18 0.61
C ILE A 47 27.43 17.90 -0.62
N GLU A 48 27.94 17.57 -1.80
CA GLU A 48 27.45 18.11 -3.06
C GLU A 48 26.13 17.45 -3.50
N TYR A 49 25.36 18.17 -4.31
CA TYR A 49 24.21 17.60 -5.03
C TYR A 49 24.70 16.61 -6.10
N PRO A 50 24.05 15.45 -6.32
CA PRO A 50 22.76 14.99 -5.76
C PRO A 50 22.84 14.26 -4.41
N LEU A 51 24.05 13.93 -3.93
CA LEU A 51 24.24 13.10 -2.73
C LEU A 51 23.66 13.76 -1.46
N SER A 52 23.73 15.08 -1.33
CA SER A 52 23.17 15.80 -0.18
C SER A 52 21.65 15.65 -0.04
N ALA A 53 20.95 15.56 -1.18
CA ALA A 53 19.52 15.34 -1.23
C ALA A 53 19.15 13.88 -0.90
N LEU A 54 19.96 12.91 -1.34
CA LEU A 54 19.81 11.50 -0.94
C LEU A 54 20.01 11.32 0.57
N VAL A 55 21.07 11.90 1.15
CA VAL A 55 21.32 11.88 2.60
C VAL A 55 20.16 12.52 3.36
N SER A 56 19.65 13.66 2.87
CA SER A 56 18.53 14.35 3.49
C SER A 56 17.24 13.54 3.46
N HIS A 57 16.97 12.86 2.35
CA HIS A 57 15.81 11.98 2.20
C HIS A 57 15.93 10.75 3.10
N ALA A 58 17.06 10.04 3.07
CA ALA A 58 17.29 8.84 3.89
C ALA A 58 17.14 9.12 5.38
N LEU A 59 17.72 10.22 5.90
CA LEU A 59 17.59 10.62 7.30
C LEU A 59 16.15 11.00 7.70
N TYR A 60 15.32 11.42 6.74
CA TYR A 60 13.90 11.67 6.97
C TYR A 60 13.09 10.37 6.91
N GLN A 61 13.31 9.58 5.87
CA GLN A 61 12.66 8.30 5.61
C GLN A 61 13.63 7.37 4.89
N PRO A 62 14.14 6.32 5.57
CA PRO A 62 15.00 5.34 4.92
C PRO A 62 14.21 4.57 3.87
N ILE A 63 14.90 4.07 2.84
CA ILE A 63 14.31 3.33 1.71
C ILE A 63 13.45 2.16 2.22
N ARG A 64 13.89 1.49 3.30
CA ARG A 64 13.17 0.37 3.92
C ARG A 64 11.86 0.74 4.60
N LYS A 65 11.62 2.02 4.87
CA LYS A 65 10.35 2.55 5.38
C LYS A 65 9.56 3.30 4.30
N GLY A 66 10.06 3.36 3.08
CA GLY A 66 9.38 3.93 1.92
C GLY A 66 8.60 2.89 1.11
N LEU A 67 7.63 3.35 0.32
CA LEU A 67 6.97 2.50 -0.67
C LEU A 67 7.89 2.34 -1.89
N SER A 68 8.17 1.12 -2.31
CA SER A 68 9.14 0.82 -3.38
C SER A 68 8.95 1.67 -4.64
N ARG A 69 7.71 1.95 -5.07
CA ARG A 69 7.47 2.80 -6.25
C ARG A 69 7.70 4.28 -6.01
N LEU A 70 7.43 4.78 -4.80
CA LEU A 70 7.76 6.16 -4.45
C LEU A 70 9.27 6.36 -4.38
N GLU A 71 9.97 5.39 -3.77
CA GLU A 71 11.43 5.39 -3.71
C GLU A 71 12.05 5.27 -5.10
N ALA A 72 11.53 4.39 -5.96
CA ALA A 72 11.98 4.27 -7.35
C ALA A 72 11.80 5.57 -8.13
N ARG A 73 10.65 6.25 -8.00
CA ARG A 73 10.40 7.55 -8.65
C ARG A 73 11.42 8.60 -8.22
N ARG A 74 11.68 8.70 -6.92
CA ARG A 74 12.70 9.64 -6.38
C ARG A 74 14.09 9.29 -6.90
N PHE A 75 14.44 8.00 -6.85
CA PHE A 75 15.74 7.53 -7.30
C PHE A 75 15.98 7.74 -8.79
N ILE A 76 14.96 7.63 -9.65
CA ILE A 76 15.06 7.97 -11.08
C ILE A 76 15.54 9.42 -11.25
N SER A 77 14.96 10.37 -10.51
CA SER A 77 15.38 11.78 -10.56
C SER A 77 16.82 11.96 -10.09
N PHE A 78 17.24 11.29 -9.03
CA PHE A 78 18.63 11.36 -8.55
C PHE A 78 19.61 10.72 -9.53
N TYR A 79 19.25 9.57 -10.10
CA TYR A 79 20.08 8.84 -11.03
C TYR A 79 20.25 9.58 -12.35
N GLN A 80 19.25 10.36 -12.78
CA GLN A 80 19.37 11.24 -13.94
C GLN A 80 20.49 12.29 -13.77
N ASP A 81 20.65 12.81 -12.56
CA ASP A 81 21.64 13.85 -12.24
C ASP A 81 23.02 13.29 -11.88
N ASP A 82 23.15 11.97 -11.72
CA ASP A 82 24.44 11.31 -11.49
C ASP A 82 25.30 11.36 -12.77
N PRO A 83 26.50 11.97 -12.76
CA PRO A 83 27.36 12.04 -13.95
C PRO A 83 27.77 10.66 -14.51
N SER A 84 27.71 9.61 -13.69
CA SER A 84 28.11 8.24 -14.02
C SER A 84 26.94 7.35 -14.45
N HIS A 85 25.72 7.89 -14.55
CA HIS A 85 24.54 7.09 -14.82
C HIS A 85 24.59 6.39 -16.19
N ASN A 86 24.07 5.17 -16.20
CA ASN A 86 23.83 4.43 -17.44
C ASN A 86 22.52 4.92 -18.09
N LYS A 87 22.64 5.56 -19.25
CA LYS A 87 21.49 6.09 -20.03
C LYS A 87 20.45 5.03 -20.39
N THR A 88 20.87 3.80 -20.66
CA THR A 88 19.95 2.69 -20.98
C THR A 88 19.14 2.30 -19.75
N LEU A 89 19.77 2.20 -18.59
CA LEU A 89 19.08 1.90 -17.33
C LEU A 89 18.10 3.01 -16.93
N LEU A 90 18.50 4.28 -17.09
CA LEU A 90 17.62 5.42 -16.82
C LEU A 90 16.37 5.37 -17.70
N LYS A 91 16.54 5.25 -19.02
CA LYS A 91 15.43 5.16 -19.96
C LYS A 91 14.52 3.95 -19.68
N PHE A 92 15.10 2.81 -19.29
CA PHE A 92 14.33 1.63 -18.90
C PHE A 92 13.46 1.93 -17.67
N ALA A 93 14.03 2.52 -16.63
CA ALA A 93 13.32 2.85 -15.41
C ALA A 93 12.18 3.86 -15.64
N GLU A 94 12.39 4.88 -16.48
CA GLU A 94 11.35 5.85 -16.86
C GLU A 94 10.18 5.19 -17.60
N LEU A 95 10.48 4.32 -18.56
CA LEU A 95 9.45 3.60 -19.33
C LEU A 95 8.65 2.65 -18.45
N ASP A 96 9.31 1.88 -17.58
CA ASP A 96 8.67 1.00 -16.61
C ASP A 96 7.78 1.78 -15.62
N PHE A 97 8.25 2.95 -15.16
CA PHE A 97 7.47 3.81 -14.28
C PHE A 97 6.20 4.33 -14.97
N ASN A 98 6.30 4.76 -16.23
CA ASN A 98 5.20 5.36 -16.98
C ASN A 98 4.18 4.33 -17.51
N LEU A 99 4.60 3.12 -17.89
CA LEU A 99 3.69 2.05 -18.33
C LEU A 99 2.61 1.76 -17.29
N TRP A 100 2.94 1.96 -16.02
CA TRP A 100 2.07 1.73 -14.88
C TRP A 100 1.00 2.83 -14.67
N ASN A 101 1.27 4.09 -15.04
CA ASN A 101 0.39 5.22 -14.70
C ASN A 101 -0.92 5.27 -15.52
N ASN A 102 -1.00 4.51 -16.62
CA ASN A 102 -2.16 4.53 -17.53
C ASN A 102 -3.30 3.57 -17.13
N GLY A 103 -3.20 2.90 -15.98
CA GLY A 103 -4.06 1.77 -15.63
C GLY A 103 -5.28 2.07 -14.76
N LEU A 104 -5.52 3.31 -14.30
CA LEU A 104 -6.57 3.59 -13.32
C LEU A 104 -7.55 4.68 -13.77
N ASP A 105 -8.69 4.24 -14.29
CA ASP A 105 -9.92 5.05 -14.39
C ASP A 105 -10.95 4.41 -13.47
N LEU A 106 -10.85 4.72 -12.17
CA LEU A 106 -11.80 4.29 -11.16
C LEU A 106 -12.30 5.57 -10.50
N ALA A 107 -13.50 5.99 -10.85
CA ALA A 107 -14.25 6.97 -10.10
C ALA A 107 -15.71 6.58 -10.15
N THR A 108 -16.32 6.43 -8.96
CA THR A 108 -17.61 7.04 -8.56
C THR A 108 -18.49 6.16 -7.67
N LYS A 109 -19.18 6.87 -6.77
CA LYS A 109 -20.47 6.60 -6.09
C LYS A 109 -20.46 5.94 -4.71
N LEU A 110 -20.09 6.70 -3.67
CA LEU A 110 -20.83 6.77 -2.39
C LEU A 110 -20.54 8.14 -1.72
N PRO A 111 -21.53 9.00 -1.43
CA PRO A 111 -21.31 10.35 -0.89
C PRO A 111 -21.04 10.40 0.63
N PHE A 112 -21.26 9.30 1.35
CA PHE A 112 -21.09 9.21 2.82
C PHE A 112 -19.83 8.44 3.24
N ALA A 113 -19.27 7.63 2.35
CA ALA A 113 -18.00 6.96 2.56
C ALA A 113 -16.88 7.95 2.24
N ARG A 114 -15.83 7.98 3.07
CA ARG A 114 -14.62 8.73 2.72
C ARG A 114 -14.16 8.29 1.33
N ASP A 115 -13.90 9.25 0.43
CA ASP A 115 -13.31 8.97 -0.89
C ASP A 115 -11.86 8.52 -0.70
N ARG A 116 -11.71 7.26 -0.26
CA ARG A 116 -10.44 6.61 0.09
C ARG A 116 -9.85 5.87 -1.09
N LEU A 117 -10.30 6.16 -2.31
CA LEU A 117 -9.90 5.40 -3.47
C LEU A 117 -8.43 5.62 -3.80
N VAL A 118 -7.97 6.87 -3.71
CA VAL A 118 -6.57 7.24 -3.94
C VAL A 118 -5.67 6.66 -2.85
N GLU A 119 -6.07 6.76 -1.58
CA GLU A 119 -5.33 6.17 -0.46
C GLU A 119 -5.31 4.65 -0.54
N GLY A 120 -6.45 4.02 -0.83
CA GLY A 120 -6.59 2.57 -1.00
C GLY A 120 -5.72 2.06 -2.14
N TYR A 121 -5.72 2.77 -3.27
CA TYR A 121 -4.81 2.45 -4.37
C TYR A 121 -3.34 2.61 -3.98
N LEU A 122 -2.97 3.69 -3.29
CA LEU A 122 -1.61 3.89 -2.79
C LEU A 122 -1.17 2.76 -1.85
N TRP A 123 -2.06 2.31 -0.97
CA TRP A 123 -1.83 1.16 -0.08
C TRP A 123 -1.60 -0.13 -0.86
N VAL A 124 -2.43 -0.41 -1.87
CA VAL A 124 -2.30 -1.60 -2.73
C VAL A 124 -0.96 -1.62 -3.48
N LEU A 125 -0.43 -0.46 -3.86
CA LEU A 125 0.90 -0.37 -4.49
C LEU A 125 2.05 -0.71 -3.56
N GLY A 126 1.85 -0.57 -2.24
CA GLY A 126 2.79 -1.09 -1.26
C GLY A 126 2.82 -2.62 -1.21
N VAL A 127 1.74 -3.28 -1.62
CA VAL A 127 1.63 -4.75 -1.60
C VAL A 127 2.16 -5.37 -2.90
N TYR A 128 1.64 -4.94 -4.06
CA TYR A 128 2.07 -5.44 -5.37
C TYR A 128 2.07 -4.33 -6.42
N PHE A 129 3.24 -3.84 -6.83
CA PHE A 129 3.33 -2.75 -7.82
C PHE A 129 3.54 -3.24 -9.26
N GLU A 130 3.94 -4.49 -9.43
CA GLU A 130 4.39 -5.02 -10.72
C GLU A 130 3.22 -5.19 -11.71
N PRO A 131 3.40 -4.92 -13.02
CA PRO A 131 2.30 -4.89 -13.99
C PRO A 131 1.45 -6.16 -14.05
N GLN A 132 2.06 -7.34 -13.88
CA GLN A 132 1.37 -8.64 -13.91
C GLN A 132 0.31 -8.83 -12.82
N TYR A 133 0.36 -8.01 -11.76
CA TYR A 133 -0.60 -8.04 -10.66
C TYR A 133 -1.73 -7.01 -10.81
N SER A 134 -1.92 -6.42 -12.00
CA SER A 134 -2.98 -5.42 -12.25
C SER A 134 -4.36 -5.88 -11.79
N PHE A 135 -4.76 -7.10 -12.16
CA PHE A 135 -6.03 -7.70 -11.78
C PHE A 135 -6.13 -7.92 -10.25
N ALA A 136 -5.05 -8.37 -9.60
CA ALA A 136 -5.02 -8.53 -8.15
C ALA A 136 -5.11 -7.17 -7.42
N ARG A 137 -4.50 -6.11 -7.98
CA ARG A 137 -4.64 -4.75 -7.45
C ARG A 137 -6.07 -4.25 -7.53
N GLU A 138 -6.75 -4.48 -8.65
CA GLU A 138 -8.14 -4.08 -8.83
C GLU A 138 -9.05 -4.70 -7.76
N ILE A 139 -8.94 -6.02 -7.55
CA ILE A 139 -9.67 -6.74 -6.50
C ILE A 139 -9.36 -6.15 -5.12
N LEU A 140 -8.08 -5.92 -4.81
CA LEU A 140 -7.66 -5.47 -3.49
C LEU A 140 -8.14 -4.04 -3.20
N VAL A 141 -8.12 -3.14 -4.18
CA VAL A 141 -8.66 -1.78 -4.05
C VAL A 141 -10.16 -1.82 -3.76
N LYS A 142 -10.93 -2.56 -4.57
CA LYS A 142 -12.37 -2.74 -4.37
C LYS A 142 -12.67 -3.29 -2.97
N THR A 143 -11.87 -4.27 -2.52
CA THR A 143 -11.97 -4.85 -1.18
C THR A 143 -11.65 -3.84 -0.06
N ILE A 144 -10.60 -3.02 -0.20
CA ILE A 144 -10.25 -1.98 0.78
C ILE A 144 -11.34 -0.91 0.89
N VAL A 145 -11.92 -0.52 -0.24
CA VAL A 145 -13.05 0.42 -0.27
C VAL A 145 -14.24 -0.16 0.48
N MET A 146 -14.62 -1.42 0.23
CA MET A 146 -15.70 -2.09 0.96
C MET A 146 -15.43 -2.19 2.46
N ILE A 147 -14.21 -2.57 2.85
CA ILE A 147 -13.81 -2.62 4.27
C ILE A 147 -13.91 -1.24 4.91
N SER A 148 -13.51 -0.18 4.20
CA SER A 148 -13.59 1.20 4.73
C SER A 148 -15.03 1.68 4.92
N ILE A 149 -15.92 1.41 3.96
CA ILE A 149 -17.36 1.75 4.07
C ILE A 149 -17.98 1.02 5.27
N MET A 150 -17.61 -0.24 5.44
CA MET A 150 -18.06 -1.06 6.54
C MET A 150 -17.56 -0.52 7.89
N ASP A 151 -16.27 -0.24 8.01
CA ASP A 151 -15.64 0.36 9.19
C ASP A 151 -16.40 1.63 9.63
N ASP A 152 -16.63 2.55 8.68
CA ASP A 152 -17.43 3.76 8.94
C ASP A 152 -18.86 3.43 9.40
N THR A 153 -19.50 2.42 8.79
CA THR A 153 -20.86 2.00 9.14
C THR A 153 -20.94 1.46 10.57
N TYR A 154 -19.98 0.63 10.99
CA TYR A 154 -19.98 0.01 12.32
C TYR A 154 -19.56 0.98 13.42
N ASP A 155 -18.60 1.85 13.15
CA ASP A 155 -18.04 2.73 14.20
C ASP A 155 -18.82 4.03 14.38
N SER A 156 -19.51 4.52 13.35
CA SER A 156 -20.03 5.90 13.34
C SER A 156 -21.50 6.06 12.97
N TYR A 157 -22.11 5.12 12.23
CA TYR A 157 -23.43 5.33 11.64
C TYR A 157 -24.52 4.35 12.09
N GLY A 158 -24.22 3.06 12.11
CA GLY A 158 -25.23 2.03 12.36
C GLY A 158 -25.64 1.94 13.82
N THR A 159 -26.95 1.78 14.08
CA THR A 159 -27.40 1.37 15.41
C THR A 159 -27.11 -0.10 15.64
N LEU A 160 -27.07 -0.55 16.90
CA LEU A 160 -26.82 -1.95 17.22
C LEU A 160 -27.78 -2.90 16.50
N GLU A 161 -29.06 -2.54 16.41
CA GLU A 161 -30.09 -3.34 15.72
C GLU A 161 -29.85 -3.40 14.21
N GLU A 162 -29.51 -2.27 13.57
CA GLU A 162 -29.21 -2.21 12.15
C GLU A 162 -27.95 -3.02 11.80
N LEU A 163 -26.91 -2.89 12.62
CA LEU A 163 -25.68 -3.65 12.46
C LEU A 163 -25.97 -5.16 12.60
N GLN A 164 -26.85 -5.58 13.50
CA GLN A 164 -27.17 -7.00 13.68
C GLN A 164 -27.83 -7.58 12.43
N LEU A 165 -28.70 -6.81 11.78
CA LEU A 165 -29.29 -7.16 10.49
C LEU A 165 -28.21 -7.28 9.41
N LEU A 166 -27.30 -6.30 9.33
CA LEU A 166 -26.20 -6.33 8.36
C LEU A 166 -25.25 -7.52 8.57
N ASN A 167 -24.88 -7.83 9.81
CA ASN A 167 -24.04 -8.99 10.10
C ASN A 167 -24.75 -10.30 9.73
N ASN A 168 -26.03 -10.44 10.08
CA ASN A 168 -26.80 -11.63 9.69
C ASN A 168 -26.89 -11.79 8.17
N ALA A 169 -27.10 -10.69 7.44
CA ALA A 169 -27.08 -10.69 5.98
C ALA A 169 -25.72 -11.19 5.44
N ILE A 170 -24.62 -10.69 5.99
CA ILE A 170 -23.26 -11.05 5.56
C ILE A 170 -22.88 -12.48 5.92
N GLN A 171 -23.29 -12.99 7.08
CA GLN A 171 -23.08 -14.40 7.40
C GLN A 171 -23.80 -15.31 6.40
N ARG A 172 -25.02 -14.96 6.01
CA ARG A 172 -25.81 -15.72 5.03
C ARG A 172 -25.29 -15.55 3.60
N TRP A 173 -24.80 -14.36 3.26
CA TRP A 173 -24.32 -14.00 1.92
C TRP A 173 -25.39 -14.18 0.83
N ASP A 174 -26.61 -13.78 1.14
CA ASP A 174 -27.82 -14.00 0.33
C ASP A 174 -28.42 -12.67 -0.15
N VAL A 175 -28.90 -12.64 -1.40
CA VAL A 175 -29.57 -11.49 -2.03
C VAL A 175 -30.90 -11.19 -1.37
N ASP A 176 -31.59 -12.20 -0.85
CA ASP A 176 -32.90 -12.07 -0.19
C ASP A 176 -32.82 -11.28 1.14
N CYS A 177 -31.60 -11.10 1.66
CA CYS A 177 -31.36 -10.29 2.85
C CYS A 177 -31.34 -8.77 2.53
N ILE A 178 -31.21 -8.35 1.27
CA ILE A 178 -31.14 -6.93 0.89
C ILE A 178 -32.37 -6.17 1.36
N ASP A 179 -33.56 -6.70 1.14
CA ASP A 179 -34.82 -5.98 1.43
C ASP A 179 -35.05 -5.76 2.94
N GLN A 180 -34.34 -6.50 3.78
CA GLN A 180 -34.42 -6.42 5.24
C GLN A 180 -33.49 -5.32 5.83
N LEU A 181 -32.57 -4.77 5.01
CA LEU A 181 -31.61 -3.77 5.46
C LEU A 181 -32.16 -2.33 5.29
N PRO A 182 -31.70 -1.37 6.09
CA PRO A 182 -31.90 0.05 5.82
C PRO A 182 -31.37 0.47 4.45
N GLU A 183 -31.99 1.45 3.79
CA GLU A 183 -31.63 1.89 2.42
C GLU A 183 -30.15 2.25 2.24
N TYR A 184 -29.52 2.86 3.24
CA TYR A 184 -28.10 3.20 3.18
C TYR A 184 -27.20 1.95 3.24
N MET A 185 -27.59 0.91 3.98
CA MET A 185 -26.88 -0.37 4.05
C MET A 185 -27.11 -1.23 2.80
N LYS A 186 -28.29 -1.15 2.17
CA LYS A 186 -28.51 -1.78 0.84
C LYS A 186 -27.53 -1.27 -0.19
N SER A 187 -27.24 0.03 -0.15
CA SER A 187 -26.28 0.71 -1.02
C SER A 187 -24.83 0.23 -0.83
N PHE A 188 -24.54 -0.53 0.25
CA PHE A 188 -23.27 -1.20 0.49
C PHE A 188 -23.34 -2.71 0.20
N TYR A 189 -24.35 -3.39 0.75
CA TYR A 189 -24.46 -4.85 0.70
C TYR A 189 -24.72 -5.37 -0.72
N LYS A 190 -25.50 -4.66 -1.54
CA LYS A 190 -25.70 -5.05 -2.94
C LYS A 190 -24.40 -4.99 -3.75
N PRO A 191 -23.64 -3.86 -3.78
CA PRO A 191 -22.33 -3.83 -4.43
C PRO A 191 -21.33 -4.86 -3.91
N LEU A 192 -21.38 -5.21 -2.62
CA LEU A 192 -20.57 -6.30 -2.05
C LEU A 192 -20.90 -7.64 -2.73
N LEU A 193 -22.19 -8.00 -2.84
CA LEU A 193 -22.60 -9.23 -3.51
C LEU A 193 -22.23 -9.23 -5.00
N ASP A 194 -22.50 -8.13 -5.70
CA ASP A 194 -22.21 -7.98 -7.13
C ASP A 194 -20.71 -8.15 -7.39
N PHE A 195 -19.85 -7.49 -6.62
CA PHE A 195 -18.40 -7.63 -6.71
C PHE A 195 -17.95 -9.07 -6.54
N TYR A 196 -18.37 -9.74 -5.46
CA TYR A 196 -17.97 -11.13 -5.24
C TYR A 196 -18.53 -12.08 -6.29
N GLY A 197 -19.68 -11.78 -6.91
CA GLY A 197 -20.21 -12.51 -8.05
C GLY A 197 -19.33 -12.37 -9.30
N GLU A 198 -18.94 -11.14 -9.65
CA GLU A 198 -18.00 -10.87 -10.74
C GLU A 198 -16.67 -11.61 -10.54
N GLU A 199 -16.14 -11.61 -9.32
CA GLU A 199 -14.90 -12.31 -8.98
C GLU A 199 -15.04 -13.84 -9.06
N GLU A 200 -16.19 -14.41 -8.68
CA GLU A 200 -16.45 -15.84 -8.87
C GLU A 200 -16.43 -16.22 -10.34
N GLU A 201 -17.10 -15.45 -11.21
CA GLU A 201 -17.08 -15.69 -12.65
C GLU A 201 -15.66 -15.58 -13.24
N ALA A 202 -14.89 -14.57 -12.82
CA ALA A 202 -13.51 -14.39 -13.25
C ALA A 202 -12.60 -15.54 -12.78
N MET A 203 -12.79 -16.04 -11.57
CA MET A 203 -11.99 -17.11 -10.98
C MET A 203 -12.37 -18.51 -11.46
N ILE A 204 -13.62 -18.74 -11.86
CA ILE A 204 -14.06 -20.00 -12.49
C ILE A 204 -13.29 -20.21 -13.80
N LYS A 205 -13.16 -19.16 -14.63
CA LYS A 205 -12.40 -19.21 -15.89
C LYS A 205 -10.91 -19.56 -15.70
N GLN A 206 -10.38 -19.37 -14.50
CA GLN A 206 -8.99 -19.66 -14.13
C GLN A 206 -8.84 -20.91 -13.25
N GLU A 207 -9.91 -21.70 -13.05
CA GLU A 207 -9.95 -22.87 -12.16
C GLU A 207 -9.52 -22.55 -10.71
N LYS A 208 -9.81 -21.33 -10.24
CA LYS A 208 -9.36 -20.78 -8.95
C LYS A 208 -10.49 -20.33 -8.03
N LEU A 209 -11.71 -20.85 -8.24
CA LEU A 209 -12.90 -20.48 -7.46
C LEU A 209 -12.70 -20.60 -5.93
N TYR A 210 -11.86 -21.53 -5.48
CA TYR A 210 -11.52 -21.69 -4.05
C TYR A 210 -10.98 -20.40 -3.40
N ARG A 211 -10.34 -19.51 -4.18
CA ARG A 211 -9.82 -18.23 -3.70
C ARG A 211 -10.94 -17.29 -3.25
N VAL A 212 -12.03 -17.24 -4.02
CA VAL A 212 -13.17 -16.38 -3.69
C VAL A 212 -13.93 -16.92 -2.48
N LYS A 213 -14.04 -18.25 -2.37
CA LYS A 213 -14.60 -18.90 -1.17
C LYS A 213 -13.82 -18.51 0.09
N TYR A 214 -12.49 -18.60 0.05
CA TYR A 214 -11.64 -18.19 1.16
C TYR A 214 -11.77 -16.69 1.48
N ALA A 215 -11.87 -15.84 0.45
CA ALA A 215 -12.10 -14.40 0.63
C ALA A 215 -13.44 -14.15 1.35
N LYS A 216 -14.55 -14.74 0.88
CA LYS A 216 -15.87 -14.65 1.53
C LYS A 216 -15.82 -15.10 3.00
N ASP A 217 -15.15 -16.21 3.30
CA ASP A 217 -15.01 -16.72 4.67
C ASP A 217 -14.16 -15.79 5.56
N THR A 218 -13.12 -15.18 4.99
CA THR A 218 -12.32 -14.16 5.67
C THR A 218 -13.17 -12.94 5.98
N VAL A 219 -14.01 -12.49 5.04
CA VAL A 219 -14.94 -11.39 5.26
C VAL A 219 -15.91 -11.77 6.38
N ARG A 220 -16.61 -12.90 6.31
CA ARG A 220 -17.51 -13.36 7.39
C ARG A 220 -16.84 -13.35 8.76
N SER A 221 -15.59 -13.81 8.83
CA SER A 221 -14.81 -13.83 10.08
C SER A 221 -14.46 -12.44 10.58
N TYR A 222 -14.06 -11.54 9.67
CA TYR A 222 -13.77 -10.14 9.98
C TYR A 222 -14.99 -9.42 10.55
N PHE A 223 -16.17 -9.67 9.98
CA PHE A 223 -17.43 -9.07 10.42
C PHE A 223 -17.88 -9.53 11.82
N ILE A 224 -17.54 -10.75 12.23
CA ILE A 224 -17.78 -11.20 13.61
C ILE A 224 -16.96 -10.39 14.62
N LEU A 225 -15.79 -9.87 14.24
CA LEU A 225 -14.91 -9.12 15.15
C LEU A 225 -15.44 -7.73 15.49
N PHE A 226 -16.16 -7.06 14.59
CA PHE A 226 -16.79 -5.75 14.84
C PHE A 226 -17.97 -5.82 15.80
N PHE A 227 -18.47 -7.03 16.07
CA PHE A 227 -19.63 -7.28 16.91
C PHE A 227 -19.29 -7.62 18.38
N LYS A 228 -18.02 -7.54 18.77
CA LYS A 228 -17.54 -7.85 20.12
C LYS A 228 -17.57 -6.65 21.06
#